data_AF-A0A537X9G7-F1
#
_entry.id   AF-A0A537X9G7-F1
#
_cell.length_a   1.000
_cell.length_b   1.000
_cell.length_c   1.000
_cell.angle_alpha   90.00
_cell.angle_beta   90.00
_cell.angle_gamma   90.00
#
_symmetry.space_group_name_H-M   'P 1'
#
loop_
_entity.id
_entity.type
_entity.pdbx_description
1 polymer ?
#
loop_
_entity_poly.entity_id
_entity_poly.type
_entity_poly.pdbx_seq_one_letter_code
_entity_poly.pdbx_strand_id
1 'polypeptide(L)' 'MSRLVRLDNTGHTTLAEWTANDPVAVEEAVAAFSRELDRGYFAMVSTGEGRAEQVRELPLDADLVILRLPISGG' A
#
# COMPACT_ATOMS: atom_id res chain seq x y z
N MET A 1 2.28 -13.01 5.09
CA MET A 1 2.67 -11.73 5.72
C MET A 1 2.56 -10.68 4.66
N SER A 2 1.75 -9.67 4.92
CA SER A 2 1.40 -8.64 3.97
C SER A 2 2.31 -7.43 4.14
N ARG A 3 2.57 -6.71 3.05
CA ARG A 3 3.52 -5.60 3.05
C ARG A 3 2.96 -4.35 2.39
N LEU A 4 3.23 -3.21 3.01
CA LEU A 4 2.93 -1.88 2.49
C LEU A 4 4.23 -1.28 1.98
N VAL A 5 4.32 -1.11 0.67
CA VAL A 5 5.50 -0.61 0.00
C VAL A 5 5.15 0.68 -0.72
N ARG A 6 6.02 1.67 -0.64
CA ARG A 6 5.96 2.88 -1.43
C ARG A 6 6.99 2.84 -2.55
N LEU A 7 6.54 3.00 -3.78
CA LEU A 7 7.36 3.34 -4.92
C LEU A 7 7.72 4.82 -4.86
N ASP A 8 9.01 5.10 -4.65
CA ASP A 8 9.61 6.41 -4.81
C ASP A 8 10.63 6.39 -5.95
N ASN A 9 11.10 7.57 -6.39
CA ASN A 9 12.09 7.66 -7.48
C ASN A 9 13.42 6.95 -7.16
N THR A 10 13.63 6.54 -5.90
CA THR A 10 14.79 5.80 -5.41
C THR A 10 14.60 4.28 -5.39
N GLY A 11 13.38 3.77 -5.65
CA GLY A 11 13.06 2.35 -5.64
C GLY A 11 11.78 2.05 -4.85
N HIS A 12 11.88 1.08 -3.93
CA HIS A 12 10.76 0.66 -3.08
C HIS A 12 11.14 0.80 -1.60
N THR A 13 10.37 1.59 -0.87
CA THR A 13 10.50 1.76 0.57
C THR A 13 9.38 0.98 1.27
N THR A 14 9.73 0.03 2.14
CA THR A 14 8.74 -0.64 3.00
C THR A 14 8.33 0.31 4.11
N LEU A 15 7.02 0.58 4.22
CA LEU A 15 6.46 1.46 5.24
C LEU A 15 5.95 0.70 6.45
N ALA A 16 5.31 -0.44 6.20
CA ALA A 16 4.75 -1.30 7.24
C ALA A 16 4.66 -2.74 6.73
N GLU A 17 4.69 -3.68 7.67
CA GLU A 17 4.43 -5.10 7.44
C GLU A 17 3.39 -5.53 8.46
N TRP A 18 2.38 -6.31 8.04
CA TRP A 18 1.36 -6.79 8.94
C TRP A 18 1.03 -8.26 8.70
N THR A 19 0.44 -8.87 9.72
CA THR A 19 -0.17 -10.19 9.64
C THR A 19 -1.62 -10.04 10.04
N ALA A 20 -2.54 -10.67 9.31
CA ALA A 20 -3.98 -10.59 9.61
C ALA A 20 -4.35 -11.05 11.03
N ASN A 21 -3.49 -11.87 11.66
CA ASN A 21 -3.64 -12.34 13.03
C ASN A 21 -2.98 -11.43 14.09
N ASP A 22 -2.40 -10.29 13.69
CA ASP A 22 -1.80 -9.30 14.57
C ASP A 22 -2.50 -7.94 14.41
N PRO A 23 -3.50 -7.63 15.25
CA PRO A 23 -4.28 -6.40 15.13
C PRO A 23 -3.44 -5.14 15.33
N VAL A 24 -2.37 -5.19 16.15
CA VAL A 24 -1.51 -4.03 16.39
C VAL A 24 -0.73 -3.68 15.12
N ALA A 25 -0.16 -4.69 14.46
CA ALA A 25 0.53 -4.48 13.19
C ALA A 25 -0.43 -4.01 12.07
N VAL A 26 -1.67 -4.48 12.09
CA VAL A 26 -2.71 -4.01 11.16
C VAL A 26 -3.03 -2.54 11.38
N GLU A 27 -3.27 -2.10 12.61
CA GLU A 27 -3.59 -0.69 12.89
C GLU A 27 -2.44 0.25 12.48
N GLU A 28 -1.19 -0.13 12.79
CA GLU A 28 -0.01 0.62 12.35
C GLU A 28 0.09 0.70 10.82
N ALA A 29 -0.19 -0.41 10.10
CA ALA A 29 -0.20 -0.43 8.64
C ALA A 29 -1.31 0.44 8.05
N VAL A 30 -2.52 0.43 8.64
CA VAL A 30 -3.64 1.28 8.23
C VAL A 30 -3.33 2.75 8.46
N ALA A 31 -2.73 3.10 9.61
CA ALA A 31 -2.33 4.47 9.91
C ALA A 31 -1.25 4.97 8.93
N ALA A 32 -0.24 4.15 8.64
CA ALA A 32 0.79 4.46 7.64
C ALA A 32 0.19 4.62 6.24
N PHE A 33 -0.72 3.74 5.84
CA PHE A 33 -1.41 3.79 4.57
C PHE A 33 -2.21 5.08 4.38
N SER A 34 -3.03 5.43 5.37
CA SER A 34 -3.85 6.64 5.35
C SER A 34 -3.00 7.91 5.24
N ARG A 35 -1.88 7.95 5.97
CA ARG A 35 -0.93 9.06 5.92
C ARG A 35 -0.32 9.27 4.54
N GLU A 36 -0.01 8.20 3.80
CA GLU A 36 0.54 8.35 2.45
C GLU A 36 -0.54 8.71 1.43
N LEU A 37 -1.78 8.22 1.59
CA LEU A 37 -2.90 8.67 0.76
C LEU A 37 -3.17 10.17 0.93
N ASP A 38 -3.10 10.68 2.15
CA ASP A 38 -3.25 12.11 2.46
C ASP A 38 -2.15 12.97 1.80
N ARG A 39 -0.95 12.39 1.64
CA ARG A 39 0.17 13.00 0.89
C ARG A 39 -0.04 13.02 -0.63
N GLY A 40 -1.12 12.42 -1.14
CA GLY A 40 -1.43 12.34 -2.56
C GLY A 40 -0.87 11.11 -3.27
N TYR A 41 -0.40 10.11 -2.54
CA TYR A 41 -0.13 8.79 -3.12
C TYR A 41 -1.44 8.07 -3.41
N PHE A 42 -1.43 7.12 -4.34
CA PHE A 42 -2.49 6.14 -4.45
C PHE A 42 -1.94 4.74 -4.23
N ALA A 43 -2.76 3.93 -3.57
CA ALA A 43 -2.48 2.55 -3.34
C ALA A 43 -3.02 1.68 -4.47
N MET A 44 -2.21 0.72 -4.87
CA MET A 44 -2.52 -0.31 -5.84
C MET A 44 -2.32 -1.66 -5.18
N VAL A 45 -3.23 -2.59 -5.42
CA VAL A 45 -3.05 -3.99 -5.03
C VAL A 45 -3.08 -4.88 -6.23
N SER A 46 -2.20 -5.88 -6.22
CA SER A 46 -2.17 -6.90 -7.26
C SER A 46 -3.23 -7.95 -6.91
N THR A 47 -4.33 -8.01 -7.67
CA THR A 47 -5.42 -8.97 -7.43
C THR A 47 -5.23 -10.32 -8.15
N GLY A 48 -4.04 -10.56 -8.69
CA GLY A 48 -3.72 -11.76 -9.50
C GLY A 48 -3.88 -11.50 -11.00
N GLU A 49 -3.32 -12.38 -11.83
CA GLU A 49 -3.35 -12.28 -13.32
C GLU A 49 -2.76 -10.98 -13.89
N GLY A 50 -1.79 -10.37 -13.21
CA GLY A 50 -1.18 -9.11 -13.65
C GLY A 50 -2.12 -7.90 -13.59
N ARG A 51 -3.25 -8.04 -12.90
CA ARG A 51 -4.18 -6.93 -12.66
C ARG A 51 -3.79 -6.22 -11.38
N ALA A 52 -3.75 -4.89 -11.47
CA ALA A 52 -3.56 -4.02 -10.33
C ALA A 52 -4.81 -3.15 -10.20
N GLU A 53 -5.40 -3.14 -9.01
CA GLU A 53 -6.59 -2.35 -8.69
C GLU A 53 -6.23 -1.24 -7.73
N GLN A 54 -6.73 -0.04 -8.00
CA GLN A 54 -6.57 1.08 -7.10
C GLN A 54 -7.53 0.92 -5.92
N VAL A 55 -7.00 1.03 -4.71
CA VAL A 55 -7.79 0.93 -3.47
C VAL A 55 -7.65 2.21 -2.66
N ARG A 56 -8.73 2.58 -1.97
CA ARG A 56 -8.77 3.75 -1.07
C ARG A 56 -8.64 3.37 0.40
N GLU A 57 -8.72 2.09 0.70
CA GLU A 57 -8.60 1.49 2.03
C GLU A 57 -7.60 0.34 1.95
N LEU A 58 -6.92 0.03 3.06
CA LEU A 58 -5.92 -1.03 3.09
C LEU A 58 -6.61 -2.41 3.05
N PRO A 59 -6.43 -3.21 2.00
CA PRO A 59 -7.01 -4.55 1.94
C PRO A 59 -6.14 -5.51 2.74
N LEU A 60 -6.66 -6.00 3.85
CA LEU A 60 -5.92 -6.87 4.77
C LEU A 60 -5.63 -8.25 4.18
N ASP A 61 -6.47 -8.68 3.23
CA ASP A 61 -6.31 -9.94 2.49
C ASP A 61 -5.29 -9.87 1.34
N ALA A 62 -4.74 -8.69 1.04
CA ALA A 62 -3.71 -8.56 0.01
C ALA A 62 -2.32 -8.89 0.56
N ASP A 63 -1.54 -9.67 -0.18
CA ASP A 63 -0.14 -9.95 0.16
C ASP A 63 0.78 -8.73 -0.02
N LEU A 64 0.47 -7.85 -0.97
CA LEU A 64 1.30 -6.69 -1.29
C LEU A 64 0.45 -5.50 -1.73
N VAL A 65 0.66 -4.37 -1.05
CA VAL A 65 0.05 -3.08 -1.35
C VAL A 65 1.15 -2.11 -1.74
N ILE A 66 1.01 -1.49 -2.92
CA ILE A 66 2.01 -0.59 -3.50
C ILE A 66 1.43 0.82 -3.58
N LEU A 67 2.01 1.74 -2.83
CA LEU A 67 1.75 3.17 -2.91
C LEU A 67 2.64 3.81 -3.96
N ARG A 68 2.09 4.64 -4.83
CA ARG A 68 2.88 5.37 -5.84
C ARG A 68 2.29 6.75 -6.08
N LEU A 69 3.13 7.68 -6.51
CA LEU A 69 2.68 9.00 -6.95
C LEU A 69 2.01 8.90 -8.34
N PRO A 70 1.05 9.78 -8.62
CA PRO A 70 0.58 9.99 -9.98
C PRO A 70 1.74 10.39 -10.87
N ILE A 71 1.93 9.62 -11.94
CA ILE A 71 2.58 10.15 -13.13
C ILE A 71 1.58 11.19 -13.63
N SER A 72 1.81 12.44 -13.26
CA SER A 72 1.07 13.57 -13.83
C SER A 72 1.44 13.63 -15.30
N GLY A 73 0.71 12.88 -16.13
CA GLY A 73 0.68 13.06 -17.57
C GLY A 73 -0.22 14.25 -17.85
N GLY A 74 0.41 15.37 -18.22
CA GLY A 74 -0.27 16.43 -18.97
C GLY A 74 -0.55 15.99 -20.39
#